data_AF-A0A7C4F050-F1
#
_entry.id   AF-A0A7C4F050-F1
#
_cell.length_a   1.000
_cell.length_b   1.000
_cell.length_c   1.000
_cell.angle_alpha   90.00
_cell.angle_beta   90.00
_cell.angle_gamma   90.00
#
_symmetry.space_group_name_H-M   'P 1'
#
loop_
_entity.id
_entity.type
_entity.pdbx_description
1 polymer ?
#
loop_
_entity_poly.entity_id
_entity_poly.type
_entity_poly.pdbx_seq_one_letter_code
_entity_poly.pdbx_strand_id
1 'polypeptide(L)'
;MIIDDPKNYWVWVRPSKPRHTRRGREAFTEYLQHFGKWLIFSRYRAYLEELAGKLDPYVEEGKISSVKYNREPSPFARGALVMCVYCDDREREKVWEILSSHGVTGRIWKYDCQTLVDWRPGGRLYEKAKGAEERARAHG
;
A
#
# COMPACT_ATOMS: atom_id res chain seq x y z
N MET A 1 7.17 -12.85 -4.80
CA MET A 1 6.10 -13.86 -4.58
C MET A 1 4.77 -13.20 -4.21
N ILE A 2 3.68 -13.64 -4.86
CA ILE A 2 2.29 -13.26 -4.52
C ILE A 2 1.74 -14.16 -3.40
N ILE A 3 1.14 -13.53 -2.38
CA ILE A 3 0.54 -14.17 -1.21
C ILE A 3 -0.95 -13.79 -1.18
N ASP A 4 -1.78 -14.73 -1.62
CA ASP A 4 -3.23 -14.60 -1.71
C ASP A 4 -3.90 -15.60 -0.74
N ASP A 5 -4.11 -15.18 0.51
CA ASP A 5 -4.87 -15.96 1.50
C ASP A 5 -6.28 -15.36 1.63
N PRO A 6 -7.35 -16.10 1.26
CA PRO A 6 -8.72 -15.59 1.23
C PRO A 6 -9.23 -15.05 2.58
N LYS A 7 -8.59 -15.41 3.70
CA LYS A 7 -8.93 -14.88 5.03
C LYS A 7 -8.43 -13.46 5.26
N ASN A 8 -7.49 -12.98 4.43
CA ASN A 8 -6.89 -11.65 4.57
C ASN A 8 -7.52 -10.65 3.61
N TYR A 9 -7.85 -9.46 4.12
CA TYR A 9 -8.36 -8.35 3.29
C TYR A 9 -7.36 -7.89 2.21
N TRP A 10 -6.06 -8.02 2.49
CA TRP A 10 -4.97 -7.63 1.61
C TRP A 10 -4.35 -8.85 0.93
N VAL A 11 -4.18 -8.75 -0.39
CA VAL A 11 -3.26 -9.60 -1.15
C VAL A 11 -1.90 -8.91 -1.18
N TRP A 12 -0.83 -9.66 -0.95
CA TRP A 12 0.52 -9.12 -0.85
C TRP A 12 1.42 -9.63 -1.97
N VAL A 13 2.35 -8.79 -2.41
CA VAL A 13 3.52 -9.18 -3.20
C VAL A 13 4.75 -8.84 -2.37
N ARG A 14 5.53 -9.85 -2.01
CA ARG A 14 6.71 -9.72 -1.14
C ARG A 14 7.89 -10.51 -1.69
N PRO A 15 9.13 -10.11 -1.38
CA PRO A 15 10.30 -10.91 -1.73
C PRO A 15 10.16 -12.33 -1.16
N SER A 16 10.51 -13.35 -1.95
CA SER A 16 10.46 -14.75 -1.50
C SER A 16 11.44 -15.03 -0.36
N LYS A 17 12.59 -14.32 -0.37
CA LYS A 17 13.62 -14.41 0.66
C LYS A 17 13.63 -13.16 1.53
N PRO A 18 13.74 -13.29 2.87
CA PRO A 18 13.95 -12.15 3.74
C PRO A 18 15.19 -11.38 3.32
N ARG A 19 15.06 -10.09 3.08
CA ARG A 19 16.20 -9.19 2.92
C ARG A 19 16.68 -8.79 4.30
N HIS A 20 18.00 -8.70 4.50
CA HIS A 20 18.55 -8.24 5.76
C HIS A 20 18.09 -6.80 6.03
N THR A 21 17.11 -6.64 6.91
CA THR A 21 16.69 -5.33 7.40
C THR A 21 17.51 -4.97 8.63
N ARG A 22 18.02 -3.74 8.68
CA ARG A 22 18.54 -3.18 9.93
C ARG A 22 17.45 -3.24 11.01
N ARG A 23 17.82 -3.62 12.22
CA ARG A 23 16.92 -3.70 13.39
C ARG A 23 17.29 -2.62 14.40
N GLY A 24 16.29 -2.13 15.14
CA GLY A 24 16.49 -1.18 16.23
C GLY A 24 15.79 0.16 16.00
N ARG A 25 15.91 1.06 16.99
CA ARG A 25 15.23 2.37 17.00
C ARG A 25 15.65 3.25 15.83
N GLU A 26 16.94 3.26 15.48
CA GLU A 26 17.46 4.03 14.34
C GLU A 26 16.85 3.58 13.02
N ALA A 27 16.73 2.27 12.80
CA ALA A 27 16.08 1.71 11.62
C ALA A 27 14.59 2.08 11.54
N PHE A 28 13.91 2.18 12.68
CA PHE A 28 12.52 2.64 12.72
C PHE A 28 12.39 4.14 12.44
N THR A 29 13.29 4.97 12.96
CA THR A 29 13.33 6.40 12.64
C THR A 29 13.61 6.62 11.15
N GLU A 30 14.61 5.93 10.59
CA GLU A 30 14.94 5.99 9.16
C GLU A 30 13.73 5.56 8.32
N TYR A 31 13.05 4.48 8.71
CA TYR A 31 11.82 4.03 8.07
C TYR A 31 10.76 5.14 8.05
N LEU A 32 10.48 5.78 9.20
CA LEU A 32 9.45 6.82 9.26
C LEU A 32 9.80 8.08 8.46
N GLN A 33 11.08 8.37 8.26
CA GLN A 33 11.55 9.53 7.51
C GLN A 33 11.49 9.30 6.01
N HIS A 34 11.86 8.11 5.54
CA HIS A 34 12.09 7.86 4.11
C HIS A 34 11.07 6.95 3.46
N PHE A 35 10.43 6.04 4.21
CA PHE A 35 9.53 5.08 3.59
C PHE A 35 8.15 5.67 3.32
N GLY A 36 7.65 5.34 2.14
CA GLY A 36 6.30 5.68 1.72
C GLY A 36 5.77 4.67 0.73
N LYS A 37 4.68 5.05 0.09
CA LYS A 37 4.02 4.24 -0.92
C LYS A 37 3.39 5.10 -2.01
N TRP A 38 3.45 4.61 -3.24
CA TRP A 38 2.54 5.03 -4.30
C TRP A 38 1.17 4.40 -4.09
N LEU A 39 0.11 5.20 -4.22
CA LEU A 39 -1.28 4.77 -4.14
C LEU A 39 -1.91 4.75 -5.53
N ILE A 40 -2.34 3.57 -5.96
CA ILE A 40 -2.94 3.33 -7.27
C ILE A 40 -4.39 2.93 -7.02
N PHE A 41 -5.33 3.71 -7.57
CA PHE A 41 -6.75 3.47 -7.39
C PHE A 41 -7.38 2.89 -8.66
N SER A 42 -8.19 1.85 -8.51
CA SER A 42 -8.93 1.25 -9.62
C SER A 42 -10.30 0.77 -9.16
N ARG A 43 -11.26 0.72 -10.07
CA ARG A 43 -12.54 0.02 -9.85
C ARG A 43 -12.47 -1.45 -10.24
N TYR A 44 -11.43 -1.84 -10.98
CA TYR A 44 -11.30 -3.17 -11.56
C TYR A 44 -10.26 -3.97 -10.80
N ARG A 45 -10.70 -5.05 -10.15
CA ARG A 45 -9.82 -5.96 -9.41
C ARG A 45 -8.82 -6.66 -10.33
N ALA A 46 -9.28 -7.14 -11.48
CA ALA A 46 -8.44 -7.81 -12.48
C ALA A 46 -7.25 -6.94 -12.92
N TYR A 47 -7.44 -5.62 -13.02
CA TYR A 47 -6.34 -4.69 -13.34
C TYR A 47 -5.26 -4.68 -12.24
N LEU A 48 -5.66 -4.67 -10.95
CA LEU A 48 -4.69 -4.71 -9.85
C LEU A 48 -4.02 -6.08 -9.72
N GLU A 49 -4.72 -7.17 -10.03
CA GLU A 49 -4.15 -8.52 -10.09
C GLU A 49 -3.11 -8.65 -11.19
N GLU A 50 -3.43 -8.18 -12.41
CA GLU A 50 -2.50 -8.16 -13.54
C GLU A 50 -1.28 -7.30 -13.23
N LEU A 51 -1.49 -6.09 -12.69
CA LEU A 51 -0.40 -5.20 -12.30
C LEU A 51 0.46 -5.83 -11.20
N ALA A 52 -0.13 -6.52 -10.22
CA ALA A 52 0.64 -7.23 -9.19
C ALA A 52 1.54 -8.31 -9.79
N GLY A 53 1.06 -9.05 -10.79
CA GLY A 53 1.87 -9.99 -11.57
C GLY A 53 3.04 -9.32 -12.30
N LYS A 54 2.79 -8.17 -12.94
CA LYS A 54 3.84 -7.38 -13.61
C LYS A 54 4.88 -6.81 -12.64
N LEU A 55 4.48 -6.49 -11.41
CA LEU A 55 5.37 -5.92 -10.38
C LEU A 55 6.15 -6.97 -9.58
N ASP A 56 5.72 -8.24 -9.59
CA ASP A 56 6.36 -9.32 -8.82
C ASP A 56 7.87 -9.46 -9.09
N PRO A 57 8.36 -9.43 -10.35
CA PRO A 57 9.80 -9.50 -10.62
C PRO A 57 10.58 -8.33 -10.00
N TYR A 58 10.03 -7.12 -10.02
CA TYR A 58 10.68 -5.93 -9.44
C TYR A 58 10.71 -5.98 -7.90
N VAL A 59 9.72 -6.64 -7.28
CA VAL A 59 9.72 -6.92 -5.84
C VAL A 59 10.76 -7.98 -5.51
N GLU A 60 10.87 -9.03 -6.33
CA GLU A 60 11.86 -10.08 -6.12
C GLU A 60 13.30 -9.57 -6.29
N GLU A 61 13.55 -8.74 -7.31
CA GLU A 61 14.81 -8.01 -7.52
C GLU A 61 15.05 -6.93 -6.47
N GLY A 62 13.98 -6.43 -5.84
CA GLY A 62 13.99 -5.46 -4.75
C GLY A 62 14.16 -4.02 -5.18
N LYS A 63 13.86 -3.75 -6.44
CA LYS A 63 13.60 -2.40 -6.94
C LYS A 63 12.33 -1.81 -6.31
N ILE A 64 11.42 -2.67 -5.87
CA ILE A 64 10.23 -2.33 -5.10
C ILE A 64 10.29 -3.09 -3.78
N SER A 65 10.02 -2.43 -2.65
CA SER A 65 10.13 -3.08 -1.34
C SER A 65 9.03 -4.12 -1.12
N SER A 66 7.78 -3.77 -1.44
CA SER A 66 6.63 -4.68 -1.45
C SER A 66 5.43 -4.01 -2.12
N VAL A 67 4.45 -4.82 -2.50
CA VAL A 67 3.15 -4.34 -2.99
C VAL A 67 2.03 -4.99 -2.18
N LYS A 68 0.92 -4.30 -2.01
CA LYS A 68 -0.34 -4.92 -1.58
C LYS A 68 -1.53 -4.26 -2.23
N TYR A 69 -2.61 -5.00 -2.40
CA TYR A 69 -3.89 -4.45 -2.82
C TYR A 69 -5.04 -5.10 -2.06
N ASN A 70 -6.13 -4.36 -1.86
CA ASN A 70 -7.31 -4.86 -1.18
C ASN A 70 -8.19 -5.67 -2.13
N ARG A 71 -8.88 -6.69 -1.61
CA ARG A 71 -9.81 -7.52 -2.39
C ARG A 71 -11.11 -6.81 -2.74
N GLU A 72 -11.55 -5.91 -1.87
CA GLU A 72 -12.87 -5.29 -1.93
C GLU A 72 -12.76 -3.76 -1.86
N PRO A 73 -13.64 -3.02 -2.55
CA PRO A 73 -13.75 -1.57 -2.48
C PRO A 73 -13.58 -1.00 -1.06
N SER A 74 -12.65 -0.06 -0.90
CA SER A 74 -12.42 0.58 0.39
C SER A 74 -13.33 1.80 0.55
N PRO A 75 -14.07 1.94 1.67
CA PRO A 75 -14.79 3.18 1.97
C PRO A 75 -13.85 4.38 2.16
N PHE A 76 -12.58 4.12 2.51
CA PHE A 76 -11.54 5.13 2.62
C PHE A 76 -11.02 5.60 1.25
N ALA A 77 -11.22 4.79 0.21
CA ALA A 77 -10.88 5.09 -1.18
C ALA A 77 -12.11 5.43 -2.05
N ARG A 78 -13.19 5.95 -1.44
CA ARG A 78 -14.45 6.30 -2.12
C ARG A 78 -15.05 5.14 -2.92
N GLY A 79 -14.96 3.91 -2.38
CA GLY A 79 -15.46 2.72 -3.06
C GLY A 79 -14.57 2.22 -4.20
N ALA A 80 -13.33 2.70 -4.30
CA ALA A 80 -12.32 2.11 -5.18
C ALA A 80 -11.48 1.06 -4.45
N LEU A 81 -10.86 0.18 -5.23
CA LEU A 81 -9.72 -0.62 -4.80
C LEU A 81 -8.47 0.26 -4.78
N VAL A 82 -7.52 -0.10 -3.94
CA VAL A 82 -6.23 0.58 -3.77
C VAL A 82 -5.11 -0.45 -3.77
N MET A 83 -4.12 -0.22 -4.62
CA MET A 83 -2.82 -0.86 -4.53
C MET A 83 -1.82 0.13 -3.91
N CYS A 84 -1.06 -0.35 -2.95
CA CYS A 84 0.04 0.35 -2.32
C CYS A 84 1.35 -0.27 -2.79
N VAL A 85 2.21 0.53 -3.43
CA VAL A 85 3.54 0.11 -3.90
C VAL A 85 4.57 0.82 -3.03
N TYR A 86 5.25 0.05 -2.16
CA TYR A 86 6.13 0.58 -1.13
C TYR A 86 7.56 0.73 -1.65
N CYS A 87 8.18 1.86 -1.32
CA CYS A 87 9.60 2.09 -1.55
C CYS A 87 10.15 3.18 -0.60
N ASP A 88 11.47 3.28 -0.58
CA ASP A 88 12.18 4.42 -0.02
C ASP A 88 12.00 5.65 -0.94
N ASP A 89 11.84 6.83 -0.36
CA ASP A 89 11.59 8.05 -1.12
C ASP A 89 12.78 8.49 -1.99
N ARG A 90 14.00 8.08 -1.63
CA ARG A 90 15.22 8.26 -2.43
C ARG A 90 15.18 7.47 -3.74
N GLU A 91 14.36 6.43 -3.81
CA GLU A 91 14.18 5.57 -4.99
C GLU A 91 12.81 5.78 -5.67
N ARG A 92 11.97 6.65 -5.10
CA ARG A 92 10.57 6.84 -5.50
C ARG A 92 10.37 7.12 -6.99
N GLU A 93 11.25 7.92 -7.59
CA GLU A 93 11.17 8.27 -9.01
C GLU A 93 11.47 7.08 -9.92
N LYS A 94 12.45 6.24 -9.57
CA LYS A 94 12.74 4.99 -10.29
C LYS A 94 11.57 4.02 -10.18
N VAL A 95 10.94 3.93 -9.01
CA VAL A 95 9.72 3.14 -8.84
C VAL A 95 8.57 3.71 -9.66
N TRP A 96 8.46 5.03 -9.76
CA TRP A 96 7.46 5.68 -10.61
C TRP A 96 7.67 5.35 -12.10
N GLU A 97 8.90 5.35 -12.59
CA GLU A 97 9.23 4.94 -13.97
C GLU A 97 8.81 3.48 -14.25
N ILE A 98 9.01 2.58 -13.30
CA ILE A 98 8.51 1.19 -13.41
C ILE A 98 6.98 1.20 -13.52
N LEU A 99 6.29 1.91 -12.63
CA LEU A 99 4.82 1.96 -12.63
C LEU A 99 4.26 2.57 -13.92
N SER A 100 4.84 3.66 -14.41
CA SER A 100 4.40 4.32 -15.64
C SER A 100 4.65 3.45 -16.87
N SER A 101 5.73 2.65 -16.90
CA SER A 101 5.99 1.66 -17.95
C SER A 101 4.91 0.57 -18.03
N HIS A 102 4.19 0.33 -16.93
CA HIS A 102 3.06 -0.60 -16.84
C HIS A 102 1.69 0.09 -16.95
N GLY A 103 1.65 1.33 -17.45
CA GLY A 103 0.41 2.05 -17.75
C GLY A 103 -0.25 2.71 -16.54
N VAL A 104 0.44 2.84 -15.40
CA VAL A 104 -0.06 3.61 -14.26
C VAL A 104 0.06 5.10 -14.56
N THR A 105 -1.08 5.79 -14.60
CA THR A 105 -1.14 7.23 -14.92
C THR A 105 -1.37 8.12 -13.69
N GLY A 106 -1.94 7.57 -12.62
CA GLY A 106 -2.21 8.29 -11.37
C GLY A 106 -1.00 8.34 -10.45
N ARG A 107 -0.63 9.54 -9.99
CA ARG A 107 0.58 9.77 -9.19
C ARG A 107 0.26 10.32 -7.80
N ILE A 108 -0.06 9.42 -6.86
CA ILE A 108 -0.34 9.80 -5.47
C ILE A 108 0.69 9.15 -4.55
N TRP A 109 1.58 9.97 -3.97
CA TRP A 109 2.55 9.53 -2.97
C TRP A 109 2.00 9.73 -1.56
N LYS A 110 2.28 8.80 -0.65
CA LYS A 110 1.99 8.94 0.78
C LYS A 110 3.10 8.33 1.63
N TYR A 111 3.67 9.12 2.54
CA TYR A 111 4.62 8.64 3.53
C TYR A 111 3.96 7.72 4.58
N ASP A 112 4.76 6.81 5.15
CA ASP A 112 4.29 5.89 6.19
C ASP A 112 4.01 6.61 7.51
N CYS A 113 4.83 7.59 7.86
CA CYS A 113 4.59 8.46 9.03
C CYS A 113 3.24 9.19 8.91
N GLN A 114 2.87 9.68 7.72
CA GLN A 114 1.55 10.28 7.49
C GLN A 114 0.42 9.26 7.67
N THR A 115 0.65 7.98 7.32
CA THR A 115 -0.34 6.92 7.57
C THR A 115 -0.55 6.71 9.06
N LEU A 116 0.50 6.73 9.88
CA LEU A 116 0.38 6.64 11.34
C LEU A 116 -0.39 7.83 11.92
N VAL A 117 -0.11 9.04 11.45
CA VAL A 117 -0.83 10.25 11.87
C VAL A 117 -2.30 10.20 11.47
N ASP A 118 -2.62 9.70 10.29
CA ASP A 118 -4.00 9.60 9.82
C ASP A 118 -4.84 8.60 10.64
N TRP A 119 -4.22 7.56 11.19
CA TRP A 119 -4.87 6.46 11.92
C TRP A 119 -4.81 6.57 13.46
N ARG A 120 -4.07 7.54 14.01
CA ARG A 120 -4.10 7.79 15.46
C ARG A 120 -5.47 8.40 15.88
N PRO A 121 -5.86 8.32 17.15
CA PRO A 121 -7.05 9.02 17.65
C PRO A 121 -7.06 10.51 17.28
N GLY A 122 -8.19 11.03 16.79
CA GLY A 122 -8.30 12.38 16.23
C GLY A 122 -7.76 12.53 14.80
N GLY A 123 -7.15 11.48 14.25
CA GLY A 123 -6.65 11.42 12.88
C GLY A 123 -7.77 11.22 11.86
N ARG A 124 -7.59 11.75 10.64
CA ARG A 124 -8.63 11.77 9.60
C ARG A 124 -9.21 10.38 9.26
N LEU A 125 -8.35 9.36 9.14
CA LEU A 125 -8.82 8.00 8.81
C LEU A 125 -9.44 7.32 10.03
N TYR A 126 -8.90 7.57 11.22
CA TYR A 126 -9.45 7.09 12.48
C TYR A 126 -10.89 7.60 12.70
N GLU A 127 -11.11 8.92 12.63
CA GLU A 127 -12.44 9.51 12.83
C GLU A 127 -13.44 9.03 11.78
N LYS A 128 -12.98 8.87 10.53
CA LYS A 128 -13.82 8.32 9.46
C LYS A 128 -14.21 6.86 9.73
N ALA A 129 -13.29 6.04 10.25
CA ALA A 129 -13.55 4.65 10.60
C ALA A 129 -14.56 4.56 11.76
N LYS A 130 -14.31 5.30 12.83
CA LYS A 130 -15.19 5.37 14.00
C LYS A 130 -16.62 5.78 13.62
N GLY A 131 -16.77 6.85 12.84
CA GLY A 131 -18.10 7.27 12.37
C GLY A 131 -18.78 6.26 11.44
N ALA A 132 -18.02 5.45 10.70
CA ALA A 132 -18.60 4.37 9.89
C ALA A 132 -19.11 3.21 10.76
N GLU A 133 -18.36 2.83 11.80
CA GLU A 133 -18.78 1.82 12.78
C GLU A 133 -20.02 2.25 13.55
N GLU A 134 -20.08 3.50 14.00
CA GLU A 134 -21.23 4.07 14.71
C GLU A 134 -22.50 4.03 13.84
N ARG A 135 -22.39 4.41 12.55
CA ARG A 135 -23.52 4.30 11.61
C ARG A 135 -23.95 2.86 11.35
N ALA A 136 -23.00 1.93 11.23
CA ALA A 136 -23.33 0.51 11.03
C ALA A 136 -24.09 -0.06 12.24
N ARG A 137 -23.73 0.33 13.47
CA ARG A 137 -24.44 -0.08 14.70
C ARG A 137 -25.82 0.54 14.86
N ALA A 138 -26.07 1.73 14.31
CA ALA A 138 -27.37 2.39 14.40
C ALA A 138 -28.41 1.82 13.41
N HIS A 139 -27.97 1.06 12.40
CA HIS A 139 -28.80 0.57 11.30
C HIS A 139 -28.78 -0.97 11.14
N GLY A 140 -28.16 -1.71 12.07
CA GLY A 140 -28.17 -3.18 12.13
C GLY A 140 -28.88 -3.67 13.37
#